data_AF-A0A2M7M4X0-F1
#
_entry.id   AF-A0A2M7M4X0-F1
#
_cell.length_a   1.000
_cell.length_b   1.000
_cell.length_c   1.000
_cell.angle_alpha   90.00
_cell.angle_beta   90.00
_cell.angle_gamma   90.00
#
_symmetry.space_group_name_H-M   'P 1'
#
loop_
_entity.id
_entity.type
_entity.pdbx_description
1 polymer ?
#
loop_
_entity_poly.entity_id
_entity_poly.type
_entity_poly.pdbx_seq_one_letter_code
_entity_poly.pdbx_strand_id
1 'polypeptide(L)'
;LPIGYGQTISQPYIVALMTELLNLKQGNKVLEIGSGSGYQAAILSEITQEVYTIEIIEELGESAKKRLKDLGYQSIRCRIGDGYYGWEEYAPFDGIMVTAAATHIPPSLIRQLKKGGKMCIPVGDPFLTQNLILIEKDQEGNLKTKNILPVRFVPFVR
;
A
#
# COMPACT_ATOMS: atom_id res chain seq x y z
N LEU A 1 -12.72 4.89 10.47
CA LEU A 1 -12.61 6.11 11.32
C LEU A 1 -12.09 7.25 10.44
N PRO A 2 -12.71 8.45 10.41
CA PRO A 2 -12.22 9.57 9.61
C PRO A 2 -10.86 10.10 10.10
N ILE A 3 -10.00 10.53 9.18
CA ILE A 3 -8.67 11.10 9.48
C ILE A 3 -8.47 12.50 8.89
N GLY A 4 -9.54 13.13 8.40
CA GLY A 4 -9.50 14.40 7.67
C GLY A 4 -9.47 14.21 6.15
N TYR A 5 -9.66 15.30 5.40
CA TYR A 5 -9.52 15.34 3.92
C TYR A 5 -10.36 14.30 3.14
N GLY A 6 -11.51 13.90 3.70
CA GLY A 6 -12.35 12.85 3.12
C GLY A 6 -11.77 11.43 3.22
N GLN A 7 -10.67 11.25 3.96
CA GLN A 7 -9.99 9.97 4.11
C GLN A 7 -10.39 9.25 5.40
N THR A 8 -10.19 7.94 5.42
CA THR A 8 -10.46 7.08 6.58
C THR A 8 -9.35 6.08 6.82
N ILE A 9 -9.10 5.72 8.07
CA ILE A 9 -8.34 4.51 8.40
C ILE A 9 -9.20 3.27 8.12
N SER A 10 -8.59 2.27 7.47
CA SER A 10 -9.18 0.97 7.18
C SER A 10 -9.56 0.20 8.44
N GLN A 11 -10.53 -0.70 8.33
CA GLN A 11 -10.92 -1.57 9.44
C GLN A 11 -9.74 -2.48 9.84
N PRO A 12 -9.51 -2.74 11.14
CA PRO A 12 -8.38 -3.58 11.59
C PRO A 12 -8.32 -4.96 10.93
N TYR A 13 -9.47 -5.58 10.66
CA TYR A 13 -9.55 -6.84 9.92
C TYR A 13 -8.95 -6.74 8.52
N ILE A 14 -9.29 -5.69 7.77
CA ILE A 14 -8.79 -5.49 6.39
C ILE A 14 -7.29 -5.23 6.42
N VAL A 15 -6.80 -4.44 7.38
CA VAL A 15 -5.37 -4.20 7.59
C VAL A 15 -4.63 -5.51 7.86
N ALA A 16 -5.13 -6.35 8.77
CA ALA A 16 -4.53 -7.64 9.09
C ALA A 16 -4.53 -8.60 7.88
N LEU A 17 -5.67 -8.71 7.18
CA LEU A 17 -5.82 -9.55 6.00
C LEU A 17 -4.86 -9.14 4.88
N MET A 18 -4.83 -7.85 4.52
CA MET A 18 -3.94 -7.37 3.45
C MET A 18 -2.47 -7.62 3.81
N THR A 19 -2.10 -7.43 5.09
CA THR A 19 -0.76 -7.70 5.60
C THR A 19 -0.40 -9.19 5.50
N GLU A 20 -1.31 -10.08 5.88
CA GLU A 20 -1.14 -11.53 5.76
C GLU A 20 -0.97 -11.97 4.30
N LEU A 21 -1.79 -11.43 3.39
CA LEU A 21 -1.75 -11.79 1.96
C LEU A 21 -0.40 -11.48 1.31
N LEU A 22 0.26 -10.39 1.70
CA LEU A 22 1.60 -10.06 1.22
C LEU A 22 2.66 -11.07 1.69
N ASN A 23 2.42 -11.78 2.80
CA ASN A 23 3.31 -12.79 3.38
C ASN A 23 4.77 -12.29 3.49
N LEU A 24 4.94 -11.04 3.92
CA LEU A 24 6.25 -10.42 4.08
C LEU A 24 7.08 -11.14 5.14
N LYS A 25 8.39 -11.08 4.95
CA LYS A 25 9.42 -11.59 5.86
C LYS A 25 10.40 -10.47 6.19
N GLN A 26 11.15 -10.65 7.27
CA GLN A 26 12.25 -9.75 7.61
C GLN A 26 13.21 -9.60 6.41
N GLY A 27 13.57 -8.36 6.09
CA GLY A 27 14.43 -8.02 4.96
C GLY A 27 13.70 -7.84 3.63
N ASN A 28 12.40 -8.11 3.55
CA ASN A 28 11.60 -7.77 2.37
C ASN A 28 11.39 -6.25 2.27
N LYS A 29 11.46 -5.72 1.06
CA LYS A 29 11.15 -4.33 0.75
C LYS A 29 9.68 -4.18 0.39
N VAL A 30 8.96 -3.30 1.07
CA VAL A 30 7.52 -3.07 0.83
C VAL A 30 7.26 -1.61 0.48
N LEU A 31 6.45 -1.41 -0.56
CA LEU A 31 5.88 -0.10 -0.93
C LEU A 31 4.42 -0.06 -0.51
N GLU A 32 4.03 0.98 0.20
CA GLU A 32 2.64 1.33 0.51
C GLU A 32 2.24 2.58 -0.28
N ILE A 33 1.05 2.54 -0.89
CA ILE A 33 0.41 3.67 -1.54
C ILE A 33 -0.84 4.06 -0.76
N GLY A 34 -0.86 5.29 -0.25
CA GLY A 34 -1.91 5.83 0.62
C GLY A 34 -1.52 5.74 2.09
N SER A 35 -0.48 6.47 2.51
CA SER A 35 -0.03 6.44 3.92
C SER A 35 -1.16 6.80 4.89
N GLY A 36 -1.99 7.79 4.54
CA GLY A 36 -3.12 8.27 5.33
C GLY A 36 -2.72 8.62 6.77
N SER A 37 -3.06 7.73 7.70
CA SER A 37 -2.71 7.90 9.13
C SER A 37 -1.30 7.43 9.51
N GLY A 38 -0.64 6.66 8.65
CA GLY A 38 0.59 5.93 8.93
C GLY A 38 0.39 4.59 9.64
N TYR A 39 -0.84 4.19 9.96
CA TYR A 39 -1.11 2.96 10.73
C TYR A 39 -0.68 1.68 10.01
N GLN A 40 -1.00 1.55 8.72
CA GLN A 40 -0.60 0.37 7.95
C GLN A 40 0.92 0.35 7.72
N ALA A 41 1.57 1.50 7.47
CA ALA A 41 3.03 1.64 7.47
C ALA A 41 3.68 1.14 8.77
N ALA A 42 3.12 1.53 9.92
CA ALA A 42 3.60 1.09 11.23
C ALA A 42 3.52 -0.44 11.37
N ILE A 43 2.38 -1.04 11.01
CA ILE A 43 2.22 -2.51 11.04
C ILE A 43 3.21 -3.21 10.11
N LEU A 44 3.43 -2.70 8.90
CA LEU A 44 4.42 -3.26 7.98
C LEU A 44 5.83 -3.19 8.57
N SER A 45 6.14 -2.14 9.32
CA SER A 45 7.46 -1.94 9.93
C SER A 45 7.77 -2.90 11.09
N GLU A 46 6.73 -3.47 11.72
CA GLU A 46 6.89 -4.55 12.71
C GLU A 46 7.31 -5.88 12.07
N ILE A 47 7.22 -6.01 10.74
CA ILE A 47 7.60 -7.22 9.99
C ILE A 47 8.94 -7.03 9.27
N THR A 48 9.18 -5.85 8.69
CA THR A 48 10.41 -5.55 7.95
C THR A 48 10.83 -4.09 8.13
N GLN A 49 12.13 -3.83 8.10
CA GLN A 49 12.67 -2.47 8.24
C GLN A 49 12.65 -1.68 6.93
N GLU A 50 12.39 -2.32 5.79
CA GLU A 50 12.42 -1.69 4.46
C GLU A 50 11.00 -1.26 4.02
N VAL A 51 10.41 -0.28 4.72
CA VAL A 51 9.06 0.23 4.45
C VAL A 51 9.12 1.59 3.77
N TYR A 52 8.45 1.70 2.63
CA TYR A 52 8.34 2.90 1.82
C TYR A 52 6.86 3.24 1.70
N THR A 53 6.46 4.46 2.01
CA THR A 53 5.04 4.86 1.97
C THR A 53 4.87 6.20 1.26
N ILE A 54 3.87 6.27 0.38
CA ILE A 54 3.54 7.47 -0.40
C ILE A 54 2.15 7.97 -0.03
N GLU A 55 2.03 9.27 0.19
CA GLU A 55 0.75 9.97 0.38
C GLU A 55 0.65 11.14 -0.59
N ILE A 56 -0.51 11.32 -1.22
CA ILE A 56 -0.74 12.39 -2.19
C ILE A 56 -1.23 13.68 -1.51
N ILE A 57 -1.94 13.56 -0.38
CA ILE A 57 -2.42 14.70 0.39
C ILE A 57 -1.32 15.17 1.34
N GLU A 58 -0.72 16.31 1.04
CA GLU A 58 0.46 16.86 1.74
C GLU A 58 0.28 16.88 3.26
N GLU A 59 -0.86 17.36 3.76
CA GLU A 59 -1.09 17.47 5.20
C GLU A 59 -1.22 16.12 5.90
N LEU A 60 -1.77 15.11 5.22
CA LEU A 60 -1.80 13.74 5.74
C LEU A 60 -0.40 13.14 5.73
N GLY A 61 0.36 13.36 4.65
CA GLY A 61 1.74 12.89 4.53
C GLY A 61 2.65 13.43 5.63
N GLU A 62 2.61 14.75 5.86
CA GLU A 62 3.38 15.38 6.94
C GLU A 62 2.91 14.93 8.33
N SER A 63 1.59 14.82 8.53
CA SER A 63 1.01 14.34 9.81
C SER A 63 1.41 12.90 10.11
N ALA A 64 1.36 12.00 9.12
CA ALA A 64 1.77 10.61 9.24
C ALA A 64 3.28 10.52 9.52
N LYS A 65 4.12 11.22 8.76
CA LYS A 65 5.57 11.26 8.95
C LYS A 65 5.94 11.74 10.35
N LYS A 66 5.31 12.82 10.84
CA LYS A 66 5.52 13.32 12.20
C LYS A 66 5.09 12.29 13.25
N ARG A 67 3.89 11.72 13.11
CA ARG A 67 3.37 10.71 14.05
C ARG A 67 4.27 9.48 14.14
N LEU A 68 4.70 8.95 13.00
CA LEU A 68 5.59 7.80 12.95
C LEU A 68 6.93 8.10 13.63
N LYS A 69 7.51 9.28 13.38
CA LYS A 69 8.73 9.74 14.05
C LYS A 69 8.54 9.86 15.57
N ASP A 70 7.46 10.49 16.02
CA ASP A 70 7.18 10.71 17.44
C ASP A 70 6.96 9.37 18.20
N LEU A 71 6.44 8.35 17.50
CA LEU A 71 6.27 6.99 18.03
C LEU A 71 7.54 6.12 17.96
N GLY A 72 8.64 6.65 17.41
CA GLY A 72 9.92 5.95 17.34
C GLY A 72 10.12 5.08 16.10
N TYR A 73 9.25 5.14 15.10
CA TYR A 73 9.44 4.45 13.83
C TYR A 73 10.51 5.16 12.98
N GLN A 74 11.74 4.61 12.99
CA GLN A 74 12.89 5.21 12.29
C GLN A 74 13.12 4.64 10.89
N SER A 75 12.60 3.44 10.60
CA SER A 75 12.89 2.70 9.37
C SER A 75 11.92 3.02 8.21
N ILE A 76 10.81 3.70 8.50
CA ILE A 76 9.79 4.03 7.51
C ILE A 76 10.19 5.26 6.70
N ARG A 77 10.29 5.12 5.39
CA ARG A 77 10.54 6.21 4.44
C ARG A 77 9.22 6.75 3.91
N CYS A 78 8.89 7.97 4.29
CA CYS A 78 7.67 8.67 3.84
C CYS A 78 7.98 9.59 2.66
N ARG A 79 7.10 9.63 1.66
CA ARG A 79 7.15 10.58 0.54
C ARG A 79 5.76 11.17 0.30
N ILE A 80 5.75 12.46 -0.02
CA ILE A 80 4.55 13.15 -0.52
C ILE A 80 4.63 13.14 -2.04
N GLY A 81 3.58 12.66 -2.71
CA GLY A 81 3.53 12.60 -4.16
C GLY A 81 2.48 11.62 -4.70
N ASP A 82 2.40 11.56 -6.04
CA ASP A 82 1.47 10.66 -6.72
C ASP A 82 1.97 9.21 -6.68
N GLY A 83 1.27 8.39 -5.89
CA GLY A 83 1.54 6.97 -5.76
C GLY A 83 1.24 6.15 -7.02
N TYR A 84 0.55 6.72 -8.03
CA TYR A 84 0.30 6.05 -9.30
C TYR A 84 1.60 5.66 -9.97
N TYR A 85 2.66 6.45 -9.83
CA TYR A 85 3.98 6.16 -10.42
C TYR A 85 4.86 5.27 -9.52
N GLY A 86 4.40 4.92 -8.32
CA GLY A 86 5.20 4.19 -7.34
C GLY A 86 6.46 4.96 -6.92
N TRP A 87 7.53 4.23 -6.59
CA TRP A 87 8.81 4.82 -6.18
C TRP A 87 9.98 4.14 -6.88
N GLU A 88 10.18 4.51 -8.15
CA GLU A 88 11.16 3.86 -9.04
C GLU A 88 12.59 3.83 -8.49
N GLU A 89 13.01 4.88 -7.79
CA GLU A 89 14.33 4.97 -7.15
C GLU A 89 14.63 3.84 -6.16
N TYR A 90 13.60 3.29 -5.51
CA TYR A 90 13.74 2.20 -4.54
C TYR A 90 13.21 0.86 -5.04
N ALA A 91 12.64 0.83 -6.23
CA ALA A 91 12.23 -0.40 -6.88
C ALA A 91 13.44 -1.33 -7.09
N PRO A 92 13.22 -2.66 -7.20
CA PRO A 92 11.93 -3.34 -7.12
C PRO A 92 11.54 -3.71 -5.67
N PHE A 93 10.25 -3.98 -5.43
CA PHE A 93 9.64 -4.30 -4.13
C PHE A 93 9.20 -5.76 -4.04
N ASP A 94 9.38 -6.39 -2.87
CA ASP A 94 8.87 -7.72 -2.55
C ASP A 94 7.36 -7.70 -2.29
N GLY A 95 6.86 -6.61 -1.72
CA GLY A 95 5.44 -6.36 -1.49
C GLY A 95 5.00 -4.98 -1.96
N ILE A 96 3.80 -4.87 -2.54
CA ILE A 96 3.15 -3.58 -2.80
C ILE A 96 1.75 -3.58 -2.16
N MET A 97 1.54 -2.68 -1.21
CA MET A 97 0.28 -2.45 -0.52
C MET A 97 -0.38 -1.20 -1.10
N VAL A 98 -1.61 -1.31 -1.60
CA VAL A 98 -2.37 -0.14 -2.05
C VAL A 98 -3.61 -0.02 -1.17
N THR A 99 -3.73 1.10 -0.45
CA THR A 99 -4.81 1.36 0.53
C THR A 99 -5.83 2.37 0.00
N ALA A 100 -5.95 2.48 -1.32
CA ALA A 100 -6.94 3.26 -2.04
C ALA A 100 -7.49 2.46 -3.24
N ALA A 101 -8.76 2.66 -3.57
CA ALA A 101 -9.43 1.99 -4.68
C ALA A 101 -8.99 2.56 -6.03
N ALA A 102 -8.31 1.76 -6.84
CA ALA A 102 -7.95 2.12 -8.20
C ALA A 102 -8.98 1.58 -9.21
N THR A 103 -9.26 2.33 -10.28
CA THR A 103 -10.14 1.85 -11.36
C THR A 103 -9.53 0.69 -12.15
N HIS A 104 -8.19 0.61 -12.15
CA HIS A 104 -7.40 -0.46 -12.75
C HIS A 104 -6.09 -0.59 -11.99
N ILE A 105 -5.41 -1.72 -12.17
CA ILE A 105 -4.09 -1.96 -11.58
C ILE A 105 -3.05 -1.06 -12.29
N PRO A 106 -2.34 -0.17 -11.59
CA PRO A 106 -1.35 0.71 -12.21
C PRO A 106 -0.18 -0.09 -12.82
N PRO A 107 0.14 0.07 -14.13
CA PRO A 107 1.22 -0.67 -14.77
C PRO A 107 2.61 -0.40 -14.19
N SER A 108 2.84 0.81 -13.68
CA SER A 108 4.02 1.24 -12.91
C SER A 108 4.28 0.34 -11.70
N LEU A 109 3.25 0.09 -10.89
CA LEU A 109 3.37 -0.74 -9.69
C LEU A 109 3.69 -2.20 -10.07
N ILE A 110 3.13 -2.71 -11.17
CA ILE A 110 3.43 -4.06 -11.69
C ILE A 110 4.89 -4.17 -12.16
N ARG A 111 5.43 -3.12 -12.79
CA ARG A 111 6.84 -3.07 -13.19
C ARG A 111 7.77 -3.07 -11.98
N GLN A 112 7.39 -2.35 -10.93
CA GLN A 112 8.19 -2.25 -9.69
C GLN A 112 8.05 -3.47 -8.77
N LEU A 113 7.07 -4.36 -9.01
CA LEU A 113 6.94 -5.61 -8.28
C LEU A 113 8.04 -6.60 -8.69
N LYS A 114 8.79 -7.13 -7.71
CA LYS A 114 9.80 -8.18 -7.90
C LYS A 114 9.16 -9.47 -8.43
N LYS A 115 9.99 -10.27 -9.10
CA LYS A 115 9.70 -11.69 -9.32
C LYS A 115 9.60 -12.41 -7.97
N GLY A 116 8.57 -13.23 -7.79
CA GLY A 116 8.18 -13.80 -6.50
C GLY A 116 7.43 -12.84 -5.56
N GLY A 117 7.27 -11.57 -5.95
CA GLY A 117 6.62 -10.54 -5.13
C GLY A 117 5.09 -10.60 -5.20
N LYS A 118 4.45 -9.94 -4.24
CA LYS A 118 2.99 -9.84 -4.13
C LYS A 118 2.48 -8.40 -4.06
N MET A 119 1.32 -8.14 -4.65
CA MET A 119 0.62 -6.87 -4.52
C MET A 119 -0.80 -7.09 -4.02
N CYS A 120 -1.22 -6.28 -3.05
CA CYS A 120 -2.60 -6.24 -2.59
C CYS A 120 -3.20 -4.88 -2.93
N ILE A 121 -4.28 -4.86 -3.71
CA ILE A 121 -4.88 -3.63 -4.24
C ILE A 121 -6.41 -3.76 -4.35
N PRO A 122 -7.18 -2.80 -3.82
CA PRO A 122 -8.61 -2.68 -4.10
C PRO A 122 -8.83 -2.15 -5.52
N VAL A 123 -9.61 -2.88 -6.32
CA VAL A 123 -9.92 -2.51 -7.71
C VAL A 123 -11.42 -2.44 -7.93
N GLY A 124 -11.87 -1.34 -8.53
CA GLY A 124 -13.25 -1.08 -8.89
C GLY A 124 -13.54 0.42 -8.96
N ASP A 125 -14.70 0.77 -9.47
CA ASP A 125 -15.07 2.17 -9.63
C ASP A 125 -15.21 2.89 -8.27
N PRO A 126 -14.86 4.18 -8.20
CA PRO A 126 -15.07 5.01 -7.02
C PRO A 126 -16.51 4.92 -6.52
N PHE A 127 -16.67 4.94 -5.19
CA PHE A 127 -17.98 4.96 -4.49
C PHE A 127 -18.85 3.70 -4.64
N LEU A 128 -18.50 2.75 -5.51
CA LEU A 128 -19.14 1.45 -5.62
C LEU A 128 -18.47 0.40 -4.72
N THR A 129 -18.88 -0.86 -4.82
CA THR A 129 -18.17 -1.99 -4.22
C THR A 129 -16.94 -2.30 -5.07
N GLN A 130 -15.76 -2.38 -4.45
CA GLN A 130 -14.52 -2.85 -5.08
C GLN A 130 -14.24 -4.30 -4.71
N ASN A 131 -13.32 -4.94 -5.42
CA ASN A 131 -12.75 -6.22 -5.02
C ASN A 131 -11.33 -6.02 -4.53
N LEU A 132 -11.00 -6.62 -3.38
CA LEU A 132 -9.62 -6.71 -2.96
C LEU A 132 -8.93 -7.78 -3.81
N ILE A 133 -7.93 -7.36 -4.56
CA ILE A 133 -7.20 -8.22 -5.49
C ILE A 133 -5.81 -8.50 -4.94
N LEU A 134 -5.43 -9.78 -4.93
CA LEU A 134 -4.05 -10.22 -4.75
C LEU A 134 -3.44 -10.54 -6.11
N ILE A 135 -2.29 -9.93 -6.39
CA ILE A 135 -1.48 -10.20 -7.57
C ILE A 135 -0.19 -10.86 -7.10
N GLU A 136 0.16 -11.99 -7.70
CA GLU A 136 1.40 -12.71 -7.45
C GLU A 136 2.20 -12.73 -8.76
N LYS A 137 3.45 -12.26 -8.72
CA LYS A 137 4.36 -12.30 -9.86
C LYS A 137 5.28 -13.48 -9.71
N ASP A 138 5.24 -14.45 -10.62
CA ASP A 138 6.09 -15.64 -10.51
C ASP A 138 7.56 -15.34 -10.88
N GLN A 139 8.40 -16.37 -10.86
CA GLN A 139 9.84 -16.25 -11.18
C GLN A 139 10.11 -16.01 -12.67
N GLU A 140 9.16 -16.33 -13.54
CA GLU A 140 9.24 -16.08 -14.98
C GLU A 140 8.81 -14.64 -15.30
N GLY A 141 8.00 -14.03 -14.43
CA GLY A 141 7.45 -12.69 -14.56
C GLY A 141 5.96 -12.67 -14.92
N ASN A 142 5.30 -13.84 -14.98
CA ASN A 142 3.87 -13.92 -15.24
C ASN A 142 3.08 -13.48 -14.00
N LEU A 143 1.91 -12.90 -14.25
CA LEU A 143 1.04 -12.40 -13.19
C LEU A 143 -0.12 -13.36 -12.97
N LYS A 144 -0.33 -13.75 -11.71
CA LYS A 144 -1.53 -14.47 -11.26
C LYS A 144 -2.36 -13.56 -10.38
N THR A 145 -3.64 -13.44 -10.71
CA THR A 145 -4.58 -12.56 -10.01
C THR A 145 -5.62 -13.39 -9.26
N LYS A 146 -5.93 -13.00 -8.03
CA LYS A 146 -6.99 -13.61 -7.20
C LYS A 146 -7.90 -12.54 -6.63
N ASN A 147 -9.21 -12.71 -6.79
CA ASN A 147 -10.21 -11.91 -6.08
C ASN A 147 -10.37 -12.50 -4.68
N ILE A 148 -10.13 -11.69 -3.65
CA ILE A 148 -10.17 -12.12 -2.26
C ILE A 148 -11.56 -11.93 -1.67
N LEU A 149 -12.03 -10.67 -1.60
CA LEU A 149 -13.35 -10.34 -1.09
C LEU A 149 -13.79 -8.93 -1.50
N PRO A 150 -15.10 -8.62 -1.43
CA PRO A 150 -15.61 -7.27 -1.67
C PRO A 150 -15.19 -6.29 -0.56
N VAL A 151 -14.72 -5.10 -0.94
CA VAL A 151 -14.27 -4.04 -0.03
C VAL A 151 -14.80 -2.68 -0.46
N ARG A 152 -14.68 -1.68 0.42
CA ARG A 152 -14.91 -0.27 0.11
C ARG A 152 -13.74 0.56 0.60
N PHE A 153 -13.02 1.17 -0.34
CA PHE A 153 -11.89 2.06 -0.07
C PHE A 153 -12.16 3.46 -0.63
N VAL A 154 -11.42 4.43 -0.10
CA VAL A 154 -11.36 5.78 -0.67
C VAL A 154 -10.73 5.76 -2.06
N PRO A 155 -11.10 6.67 -2.98
CA PRO A 155 -10.58 6.64 -4.36
C PRO A 155 -9.07 6.87 -4.42
N PHE A 156 -8.41 6.15 -5.32
CA PHE A 156 -7.04 6.42 -5.74
C PHE A 156 -7.04 7.65 -6.64
N VAL A 157 -6.60 8.78 -6.10
CA VAL A 157 -6.46 10.04 -6.84
C VAL A 157 -5.05 10.20 -7.41
N ARG A 158 -4.92 11.02 -8.46
CA ARG A 158 -3.67 11.36 -9.16
C ARG A 158 -3.47 12.87 -9.13
#